data_AF-A0A538E0V0-F1
#
_entry.id   AF-A0A538E0V0-F1
#
_cell.length_a   1.000
_cell.length_b   1.000
_cell.length_c   1.000
_cell.angle_alpha   90.00
_cell.angle_beta   90.00
_cell.angle_gamma   90.00
#
_symmetry.space_group_name_H-M   'P 1'
#
loop_
_entity.id
_entity.type
_entity.pdbx_description
1 polymer ?
#
loop_
_entity_poly.entity_id
_entity_poly.type
_entity_poly.pdbx_seq_one_letter_code
_entity_poly.pdbx_strand_id
1 'polypeptide(L)'
;MRRLATAGLLLLGLVCVSGASAKDFGPGDLRLCNVTRCVPVENRRVMPLLSSFYYGPRRAPVTRSPRLGAPAFELRFRNGYVTGIVASSELDRFLSYGVYLGRFRRGRWYRMPDRVSLELRTLARPLRPLRVSREALSKSR
;
A
#
# COMPACT_ATOMS: atom_id res chain seq x y z
N MET A 1 -42.19 3.15 51.81
CA MET A 1 -40.73 3.01 51.63
C MET A 1 -40.46 2.43 50.25
N ARG A 2 -39.62 3.14 49.47
CA ARG A 2 -39.24 2.88 48.08
C ARG A 2 -38.53 1.55 47.92
N ARG A 3 -38.84 0.78 46.87
CA ARG A 3 -37.86 0.00 46.09
C ARG A 3 -38.26 0.00 44.62
N LEU A 4 -37.59 0.87 43.86
CA LEU A 4 -37.53 0.81 42.40
C LEU A 4 -36.80 -0.49 42.03
N ALA A 5 -37.40 -1.31 41.18
CA ALA A 5 -36.72 -2.42 40.52
C ALA A 5 -36.89 -2.24 39.01
N THR A 6 -35.95 -1.51 38.43
CA THR A 6 -35.70 -1.37 37.01
C THR A 6 -35.52 -2.74 36.37
N ALA A 7 -36.51 -3.19 35.60
CA ALA A 7 -36.38 -4.33 34.70
C ALA A 7 -35.64 -3.88 33.43
N GLY A 8 -34.31 -3.91 33.47
CA GLY A 8 -33.46 -3.73 32.31
C GLY A 8 -33.46 -5.00 31.46
N LEU A 9 -34.21 -4.99 30.35
CA LEU A 9 -34.17 -6.05 29.35
C LEU A 9 -32.83 -5.95 28.60
N LEU A 10 -31.91 -6.90 28.87
CA LEU A 10 -30.64 -7.03 28.18
C LEU A 10 -30.89 -7.28 26.68
N LEU A 11 -30.62 -6.28 25.84
CA LEU A 11 -30.33 -6.50 24.43
C LEU A 11 -28.96 -7.19 24.32
N LEU A 12 -28.97 -8.50 24.11
CA LEU A 12 -27.79 -9.27 23.71
C LEU A 12 -27.42 -8.85 22.28
N GLY A 13 -26.69 -7.75 22.15
CA GLY A 13 -26.07 -7.34 20.90
C GLY A 13 -25.03 -8.39 20.52
N LEU A 14 -25.35 -9.22 19.53
CA LEU A 14 -24.41 -10.10 18.87
C LEU A 14 -23.37 -9.20 18.16
N VAL A 15 -22.33 -8.79 18.89
CA VAL A 15 -21.19 -8.09 18.30
C VAL A 15 -20.48 -9.14 17.47
N CYS A 16 -20.80 -9.18 16.17
CA CYS A 16 -19.95 -9.78 15.17
C CYS A 16 -18.59 -9.10 15.28
N VAL A 17 -17.69 -9.69 16.07
CA VAL A 17 -16.28 -9.34 16.08
C VAL A 17 -15.86 -9.55 14.64
N SER A 18 -15.73 -8.45 13.89
CA SER A 18 -15.11 -8.48 12.57
C SER A 18 -13.71 -8.97 12.85
N GLY A 19 -13.50 -10.28 12.64
CA GLY A 19 -12.18 -10.88 12.67
C GLY A 19 -11.29 -9.97 11.83
N ALA A 20 -10.08 -9.70 12.31
CA ALA A 20 -9.11 -8.91 11.59
C ALA A 20 -8.94 -9.51 10.19
N SER A 21 -9.72 -9.04 9.22
CA SER A 21 -9.48 -9.30 7.82
C SER A 21 -8.16 -8.62 7.58
N ALA A 22 -7.09 -9.42 7.53
CA ALA A 22 -5.87 -8.98 6.88
C ALA A 22 -6.34 -8.32 5.58
N LYS A 23 -6.02 -7.03 5.41
CA LYS A 23 -6.50 -6.27 4.26
C LYS A 23 -5.87 -6.91 3.02
N ASP A 24 -6.60 -7.81 2.39
CA ASP A 24 -6.14 -8.55 1.24
C ASP A 24 -6.48 -7.75 -0.01
N PHE A 25 -5.48 -7.50 -0.84
CA PHE A 25 -5.69 -6.97 -2.17
C PHE A 25 -6.13 -8.08 -3.11
N GLY A 26 -7.22 -7.82 -3.84
CA GLY A 26 -7.62 -8.55 -5.03
C GLY A 26 -7.00 -7.97 -6.31
N PRO A 27 -7.14 -8.68 -7.45
CA PRO A 27 -6.73 -8.18 -8.76
C PRO A 27 -7.31 -6.78 -9.06
N GLY A 28 -6.45 -5.86 -9.48
CA GLY A 28 -6.83 -4.51 -9.88
C GLY A 28 -7.04 -3.49 -8.73
N ASP A 29 -6.94 -3.94 -7.46
CA ASP A 29 -7.05 -3.05 -6.30
C ASP A 29 -5.92 -2.03 -6.23
N LEU A 30 -4.71 -2.45 -6.64
CA LEU A 30 -3.56 -1.59 -6.84
C LEU A 30 -3.30 -1.38 -8.31
N ARG A 31 -2.88 -0.16 -8.65
CA ARG A 31 -2.58 0.29 -10.00
C ARG A 31 -1.21 0.96 -10.01
N LEU A 32 -0.45 0.69 -11.07
CA LEU A 32 0.80 1.37 -11.36
C LEU A 32 0.51 2.57 -12.26
N CYS A 33 0.87 3.77 -11.82
CA CYS A 33 0.46 5.01 -12.49
C CYS A 33 1.64 5.91 -12.82
N ASN A 34 1.52 6.60 -13.95
CA ASN A 34 2.31 7.79 -14.27
C ASN A 34 1.39 9.02 -14.34
N VAL A 35 1.89 10.13 -14.92
CA VAL A 35 1.11 11.38 -15.07
C VAL A 35 -0.13 11.23 -15.96
N THR A 36 -0.17 10.26 -16.86
CA THR A 36 -1.20 10.20 -17.91
C THR A 36 -2.19 9.05 -17.69
N ARG A 37 -1.72 7.90 -17.19
CA ARG A 37 -2.58 6.72 -17.03
C ARG A 37 -2.12 5.79 -15.92
N CYS A 38 -3.04 4.91 -15.54
CA CYS A 38 -2.84 3.85 -14.57
C CYS A 38 -3.07 2.49 -15.23
N VAL A 39 -2.21 1.53 -14.92
CA VAL A 39 -2.35 0.12 -15.33
C VAL A 39 -2.66 -0.71 -14.07
N PRO A 40 -3.75 -1.49 -14.05
CA PRO A 40 -4.07 -2.32 -12.90
C PRO A 40 -3.08 -3.48 -12.74
N VAL A 41 -2.77 -3.82 -11.49
CA VAL A 41 -2.01 -5.04 -11.17
C VAL A 41 -3.02 -6.18 -11.06
N GLU A 42 -3.20 -6.93 -12.14
CA GLU A 42 -4.20 -8.02 -12.23
C GLU A 42 -3.64 -9.40 -11.83
N ASN A 43 -2.32 -9.51 -11.69
CA ASN A 43 -1.65 -10.78 -11.46
C ASN A 43 -2.01 -11.36 -10.08
N ARG A 44 -2.90 -12.35 -10.07
CA ARG A 44 -3.39 -13.06 -8.88
C ARG A 44 -2.28 -13.67 -8.01
N ARG A 45 -1.11 -13.96 -8.57
CA ARG A 45 0.04 -14.49 -7.81
C ARG A 45 0.85 -13.40 -7.12
N VAL A 46 0.75 -12.16 -7.59
CA VAL A 46 1.47 -10.98 -7.07
C VAL A 46 0.64 -10.28 -6.00
N MET A 47 -0.69 -10.27 -6.11
CA MET A 47 -1.56 -9.57 -5.16
C MET A 47 -1.36 -10.00 -3.70
N PRO A 48 -1.27 -11.30 -3.35
CA PRO A 48 -0.97 -11.71 -1.97
C PRO A 48 0.39 -11.21 -1.46
N LEU A 49 1.39 -11.07 -2.35
CA LEU A 49 2.70 -10.52 -1.99
C LEU A 49 2.61 -9.03 -1.69
N LEU A 50 1.80 -8.28 -2.47
CA LEU A 50 1.48 -6.89 -2.17
C LEU A 50 0.71 -6.78 -0.85
N SER A 51 -0.32 -7.60 -0.61
CA SER A 51 -1.06 -7.61 0.66
C SER A 51 -0.13 -7.84 1.85
N SER A 52 0.75 -8.86 1.75
CA SER A 52 1.74 -9.16 2.79
C SER A 52 2.78 -8.05 2.97
N PHE A 53 3.19 -7.38 1.88
CA PHE A 53 4.10 -6.24 1.97
C PHE A 53 3.48 -5.08 2.75
N TYR A 54 2.22 -4.74 2.48
CA TYR A 54 1.51 -3.63 3.13
C TYR A 54 1.02 -3.97 4.54
N TYR A 55 0.46 -5.15 4.75
CA TYR A 55 -0.29 -5.49 5.97
C TYR A 55 0.20 -6.77 6.66
N GLY A 56 1.13 -7.50 6.07
CA GLY A 56 1.63 -8.75 6.62
C GLY A 56 2.46 -8.56 7.91
N PRO A 57 2.64 -9.65 8.68
CA PRO A 57 3.28 -9.58 10.00
C PRO A 57 4.78 -9.31 9.94
N ARG A 58 5.47 -9.73 8.86
CA ARG A 58 6.92 -9.55 8.71
C ARG A 58 7.24 -8.14 8.29
N ARG A 59 8.21 -7.48 8.92
CA ARG A 59 8.63 -6.11 8.54
C ARG A 59 9.14 -6.05 7.11
N ALA A 60 8.78 -5.00 6.38
CA ALA A 60 9.34 -4.72 5.07
C ALA A 60 10.84 -4.42 5.18
N PRO A 61 11.71 -5.05 4.36
CA PRO A 61 13.15 -4.79 4.43
C PRO A 61 13.46 -3.34 4.05
N VAL A 62 14.34 -2.69 4.80
CA VAL A 62 14.77 -1.32 4.52
C VAL A 62 15.84 -1.34 3.42
N THR A 63 15.86 -0.31 2.58
CA THR A 63 16.84 -0.17 1.51
C THR A 63 17.29 1.28 1.37
N ARG A 64 18.35 1.52 0.59
CA ARG A 64 18.89 2.86 0.33
C ARG A 64 17.93 3.65 -0.56
N SER A 65 17.89 4.97 -0.37
CA SER A 65 17.16 5.86 -1.28
C SER A 65 17.73 5.77 -2.69
N PRO A 66 16.88 5.73 -3.74
CA PRO A 66 17.33 6.02 -5.10
C PRO A 66 17.79 7.49 -5.20
N ARG A 67 18.53 7.80 -6.27
CA ARG A 67 18.96 9.17 -6.59
C ARG A 67 17.75 10.05 -6.95
N LEU A 68 17.86 11.36 -6.74
CA LEU A 68 16.90 12.28 -7.37
C LEU A 68 16.95 12.11 -8.89
N GLY A 69 15.79 12.22 -9.55
CA GLY A 69 15.67 11.98 -10.98
C GLY A 69 15.63 10.51 -11.41
N ALA A 70 15.73 9.54 -10.49
CA ALA A 70 15.49 8.13 -10.85
C ALA A 70 14.05 7.95 -11.38
N PRO A 71 13.83 6.98 -12.28
CA PRO A 71 12.49 6.65 -12.73
C PRO A 71 11.64 6.22 -11.53
N ALA A 72 10.38 6.66 -11.54
CA ALA A 72 9.41 6.33 -10.52
C ALA A 72 8.01 6.16 -11.11
N PHE A 73 7.16 5.49 -10.36
CA PHE A 73 5.73 5.35 -10.65
C PHE A 73 4.97 5.39 -9.33
N GLU A 74 3.75 5.92 -9.37
CA GLU A 74 2.86 5.87 -8.23
C GLU A 74 2.21 4.48 -8.14
N LEU A 75 2.06 3.99 -6.91
CA LEU A 75 1.11 2.93 -6.60
C LEU A 75 -0.15 3.59 -6.06
N ARG A 76 -1.28 3.30 -6.71
CA ARG A 76 -2.57 3.90 -6.36
C ARG A 76 -3.60 2.82 -6.11
N PHE A 77 -4.43 3.02 -5.11
CA PHE A 77 -5.65 2.23 -4.97
C PHE A 77 -6.64 2.57 -6.10
N ARG A 78 -7.56 1.65 -6.38
CA ARG A 78 -8.65 1.86 -7.34
C ARG A 78 -9.46 3.13 -7.08
N ASN A 79 -9.60 3.55 -5.82
CA ASN A 79 -10.28 4.80 -5.44
C ASN A 79 -9.44 6.08 -5.67
N GLY A 80 -8.25 5.96 -6.25
CA GLY A 80 -7.37 7.07 -6.58
C GLY A 80 -6.40 7.47 -5.47
N TYR A 81 -6.51 6.91 -4.26
CA TYR A 81 -5.58 7.18 -3.17
C TYR A 81 -4.17 6.69 -3.52
N VAL A 82 -3.17 7.58 -3.46
CA VAL A 82 -1.77 7.25 -3.75
C VAL A 82 -1.14 6.66 -2.50
N THR A 83 -0.73 5.40 -2.56
CA THR A 83 -0.13 4.69 -1.42
C THR A 83 1.33 5.04 -1.21
N GLY A 84 2.00 5.43 -2.30
CA GLY A 84 3.42 5.68 -2.35
C GLY A 84 3.95 5.65 -3.77
N ILE A 85 5.27 5.67 -3.89
CA ILE A 85 5.97 5.50 -5.17
C ILE A 85 6.88 4.28 -5.14
N VAL A 86 7.00 3.61 -6.28
CA VAL A 86 8.09 2.68 -6.56
C VAL A 86 9.08 3.34 -7.51
N ALA A 87 10.37 3.17 -7.24
CA ALA A 87 11.44 3.85 -7.96
C ALA A 87 12.65 2.94 -8.18
N SER A 88 13.62 3.47 -8.94
CA SER A 88 14.78 2.77 -9.53
C SER A 88 14.46 2.14 -10.89
N SER A 89 15.48 1.77 -11.66
CA SER A 89 15.28 0.99 -12.90
C SER A 89 14.63 -0.36 -12.64
N GLU A 90 14.85 -0.91 -11.44
CA GLU A 90 14.33 -2.19 -11.01
C GLU A 90 12.93 -2.10 -10.38
N LEU A 91 12.43 -0.89 -10.11
CA LEU A 91 11.19 -0.64 -9.37
C LEU A 91 11.13 -1.35 -8.02
N ASP A 92 12.29 -1.48 -7.39
CA ASP A 92 12.51 -2.23 -6.15
C ASP A 92 12.67 -1.34 -4.91
N ARG A 93 12.48 -0.01 -5.07
CA ARG A 93 12.52 0.98 -3.99
C ARG A 93 11.14 1.57 -3.77
N PHE A 94 10.47 1.22 -2.68
CA PHE A 94 9.17 1.76 -2.29
C PHE A 94 9.31 2.86 -1.24
N LEU A 95 8.59 3.96 -1.42
CA LEU A 95 8.40 5.01 -0.43
C LEU A 95 6.91 5.17 -0.14
N SER A 96 6.51 4.98 1.12
CA SER A 96 5.11 5.12 1.55
C SER A 96 4.71 6.58 1.70
N TYR A 97 3.46 6.89 1.32
CA TYR A 97 2.77 8.17 1.54
C TYR A 97 1.73 8.09 2.68
N GLY A 98 1.81 7.05 3.51
CA GLY A 98 1.01 6.95 4.74
C GLY A 98 -0.05 5.86 4.75
N VAL A 99 0.04 4.87 3.87
CA VAL A 99 -0.76 3.65 4.04
C VAL A 99 -0.27 2.92 5.29
N TYR A 100 -1.21 2.69 6.20
CA TYR A 100 -1.01 1.92 7.42
C TYR A 100 0.16 2.47 8.26
N LEU A 101 -0.05 3.62 8.91
CA LEU A 101 0.95 4.48 9.56
C LEU A 101 1.89 3.80 10.59
N GLY A 102 1.62 2.56 11.03
CA GLY A 102 2.55 1.77 11.85
C GLY A 102 3.57 0.94 11.07
N ARG A 103 3.41 0.82 9.74
CA ARG A 103 4.18 -0.11 8.89
C ARG A 103 5.43 0.52 8.31
N PHE A 104 5.28 1.71 7.77
CA PHE A 104 6.32 2.43 7.03
C PHE A 104 6.63 3.73 7.77
N ARG A 105 7.92 4.07 7.86
CA ARG A 105 8.38 5.29 8.53
C ARG A 105 8.61 6.38 7.48
N ARG A 106 8.18 7.61 7.78
CA ARG A 106 8.47 8.81 6.98
C ARG A 106 9.93 8.86 6.50
N GLY A 107 10.09 9.12 5.20
CA GLY A 107 11.37 9.29 4.53
C GLY A 107 12.20 8.01 4.37
N ARG A 108 11.69 6.86 4.80
CA ARG A 108 12.39 5.59 4.70
C ARG A 108 11.95 4.81 3.46
N TRP A 109 12.93 4.29 2.74
CA TRP A 109 12.73 3.44 1.58
C TRP A 109 12.75 1.97 1.96
N TYR A 110 11.90 1.20 1.29
CA TYR A 110 11.70 -0.21 1.54
C TYR A 110 11.92 -1.02 0.26
N ARG A 111 12.48 -2.21 0.40
CA ARG A 111 12.69 -3.12 -0.72
C ARG A 111 11.37 -3.80 -1.06
N MET A 112 10.93 -3.62 -2.30
CA MET A 112 9.77 -4.33 -2.83
C MET A 112 10.14 -5.81 -3.06
N PRO A 113 9.22 -6.78 -2.83
CA PRO A 113 9.50 -8.19 -3.13
C PRO A 113 9.86 -8.39 -4.60
N ASP A 114 10.86 -9.21 -4.90
CA ASP A 114 11.44 -9.30 -6.25
C ASP A 114 10.39 -9.68 -7.32
N ARG A 115 9.45 -10.58 -7.00
CA ARG A 115 8.33 -10.95 -7.90
C ARG A 115 7.37 -9.79 -8.15
N VAL A 116 7.15 -8.94 -7.16
CA VAL A 116 6.33 -7.73 -7.31
C VAL A 116 7.07 -6.75 -8.21
N SER A 117 8.35 -6.47 -7.95
CA SER A 117 9.18 -5.58 -8.76
C SER A 117 9.19 -6.00 -10.23
N LEU A 118 9.34 -7.30 -10.52
CA LEU A 118 9.30 -7.85 -11.88
C LEU A 118 7.96 -7.59 -12.59
N GLU A 119 6.84 -7.80 -11.90
CA GLU A 119 5.50 -7.50 -12.42
C GLU A 119 5.38 -6.01 -12.73
N LEU A 120 5.75 -5.15 -11.77
CA LEU A 120 5.67 -3.70 -11.94
C LEU A 120 6.53 -3.22 -13.11
N ARG A 121 7.72 -3.79 -13.31
CA ARG A 121 8.56 -3.49 -14.48
C ARG A 121 7.89 -3.89 -15.79
N THR A 122 7.17 -5.00 -15.82
CA THR A 122 6.42 -5.46 -17.00
C THR A 122 5.29 -4.49 -17.31
N LEU A 123 4.50 -4.10 -16.29
CA LEU A 123 3.42 -3.13 -16.42
C LEU A 123 3.90 -1.72 -16.74
N ALA A 124 5.14 -1.38 -16.38
CA ALA A 124 5.75 -0.08 -16.65
C ALA A 124 6.26 0.07 -18.10
N ARG A 125 6.47 -1.02 -18.86
CA ARG A 125 7.03 -0.97 -20.23
C ARG A 125 6.34 0.05 -21.16
N PRO A 126 5.00 0.15 -21.19
CA PRO A 126 4.33 1.10 -22.07
C PRO A 126 4.14 2.48 -21.40
N LEU A 127 4.73 2.74 -20.23
CA LEU A 127 4.55 3.97 -19.46
C LEU A 127 5.82 4.82 -19.46
N ARG A 128 5.67 6.13 -19.68
CA ARG A 128 6.74 7.08 -19.38
C ARG A 128 6.88 7.23 -17.86
N PRO A 129 8.08 7.07 -17.27
CA PRO A 129 8.24 7.14 -15.83
C PRO A 129 8.12 8.58 -15.31
N LEU A 130 7.59 8.69 -14.10
CA LEU A 130 7.80 9.87 -13.25
C LEU A 130 9.29 9.96 -12.86
N ARG A 131 9.64 11.01 -12.12
CA ARG A 131 10.98 11.20 -11.58
C ARG A 131 10.90 11.39 -10.08
N VAL A 132 11.79 10.74 -9.34
CA VAL A 132 11.96 11.00 -7.90
C VAL A 132 12.32 12.47 -7.73
N SER A 133 11.45 13.24 -7.09
CA SER A 133 11.60 14.67 -6.84
C SER A 133 11.53 14.96 -5.34
N ARG A 134 12.01 16.15 -4.92
CA ARG A 134 11.88 16.59 -3.52
C ARG A 134 10.42 16.65 -3.07
N GLU A 135 9.52 17.02 -3.98
CA GLU A 135 8.09 17.03 -3.72
C GLU A 135 7.53 15.61 -3.52
N ALA A 136 7.99 14.64 -4.33
CA ALA A 136 7.61 13.24 -4.11
C ALA A 136 8.12 12.72 -2.74
N LEU A 137 9.26 13.21 -2.25
CA LEU A 137 9.78 12.85 -0.93
C LEU A 137 8.99 13.51 0.22
N SER A 138 8.53 14.75 0.05
CA SER A 138 7.82 15.50 1.11
C SER A 138 6.46 14.87 1.47
N LYS A 139 5.85 14.18 0.50
CA LYS A 139 4.61 13.40 0.67
C LYS A 139 4.75 12.18 1.58
N SER A 140 5.98 11.73 1.86
CA SER A 140 6.19 10.55 2.69
C SER A 140 5.65 10.72 4.11
N ARG A 141 5.00 9.69 4.64
CA ARG A 141 4.45 9.63 5.99
C ARG A 141 4.94 8.35 6.67
#